data_AF-A0A2E1A7L3-F1
#
_entry.id   AF-A0A2E1A7L3-F1
#
_cell.length_a   1.000
_cell.length_b   1.000
_cell.length_c   1.000
_cell.angle_alpha   90.00
_cell.angle_beta   90.00
_cell.angle_gamma   90.00
#
_symmetry.space_group_name_H-M   'P 1'
#
loop_
_entity.id
_entity.type
_entity.pdbx_description
1 polymer ?
#
loop_
_entity_poly.entity_id
_entity_poly.type
_entity_poly.pdbx_seq_one_letter_code
_entity_poly.pdbx_strand_id
1 'polypeptide(L)'
;MTRMMYGDQPFDPEVEDIVVQVTENFKPRIGPPYIFSDKELASLTMPVLLLGGTKDVIYNINQIASRLSDLLPKLTVQILPGAGHALIDTVNQVTAFLTKV
;
A
#
# COMPACT_ATOMS: atom_id res chain seq x y z
N MET A 1 -17.50 5.34 -0.24
CA MET A 1 -16.13 5.34 0.31
C MET A 1 -15.32 4.19 -0.26
N THR A 2 -15.87 2.97 -0.28
CA THR A 2 -15.24 1.75 -0.82
C THR A 2 -14.59 1.95 -2.19
N ARG A 3 -15.29 2.50 -3.19
CA ARG A 3 -14.71 2.72 -4.53
C ARG A 3 -13.43 3.57 -4.54
N MET A 4 -13.36 4.60 -3.69
CA MET A 4 -12.19 5.48 -3.63
C MET A 4 -10.92 4.74 -3.17
N MET A 5 -11.07 3.64 -2.43
CA MET A 5 -9.95 2.81 -2.00
C MET A 5 -9.21 2.16 -3.17
N TYR A 6 -9.85 1.98 -4.32
CA TYR A 6 -9.26 1.28 -5.47
C TYR A 6 -8.74 2.23 -6.56
N GLY A 7 -9.03 3.54 -6.46
CA GLY A 7 -8.67 4.53 -7.47
C GLY A 7 -9.35 4.27 -8.81
N ASP A 8 -8.58 4.35 -9.90
CA ASP A 8 -9.05 4.14 -11.28
C ASP A 8 -9.05 2.67 -11.70
N GLN A 9 -8.56 1.79 -10.84
CA GLN A 9 -8.43 0.38 -11.17
C GLN A 9 -9.81 -0.25 -11.44
N PRO A 10 -9.91 -1.17 -12.41
CA PRO A 10 -11.14 -1.89 -12.65
C PRO A 10 -11.51 -2.66 -11.39
N PHE A 11 -12.73 -2.45 -10.93
CA PHE A 11 -13.25 -3.10 -9.73
C PHE A 11 -14.59 -3.70 -10.11
N ASP A 12 -14.63 -5.02 -10.14
CA ASP A 12 -15.81 -5.76 -10.59
C ASP A 12 -17.01 -5.43 -9.66
N PRO A 13 -18.20 -5.11 -10.21
CA PRO A 13 -19.36 -4.76 -9.41
C PRO A 13 -19.77 -5.84 -8.39
N GLU A 14 -19.60 -7.13 -8.70
CA GLU A 14 -19.90 -8.21 -7.75
C GLU A 14 -18.90 -8.22 -6.59
N VAL A 15 -17.63 -7.91 -6.87
CA VAL A 15 -16.60 -7.75 -5.84
C VAL A 15 -16.87 -6.51 -5.00
N GLU A 16 -17.36 -5.42 -5.60
CA GLU A 16 -17.75 -4.22 -4.87
C GLU A 16 -18.86 -4.50 -3.87
N ASP A 17 -19.91 -5.23 -4.27
CA ASP A 17 -21.00 -5.62 -3.37
C ASP A 17 -20.49 -6.44 -2.18
N ILE A 18 -19.65 -7.44 -2.44
CA ILE A 18 -19.02 -8.24 -1.37
C ILE A 18 -18.21 -7.35 -0.42
N VAL A 19 -17.38 -6.43 -0.94
CA VAL A 19 -16.55 -5.57 -0.09
C VAL A 19 -17.40 -4.60 0.72
N VAL A 20 -18.50 -4.07 0.17
CA VAL A 20 -19.45 -3.24 0.91
C VAL A 20 -20.07 -4.05 2.05
N GLN A 21 -20.59 -5.25 1.76
CA GLN A 21 -21.19 -6.13 2.78
C GLN A 21 -20.21 -6.46 3.91
N VAL A 22 -18.96 -6.79 3.57
CA VAL A 22 -17.91 -7.06 4.56
C VAL A 22 -17.63 -5.81 5.40
N THR A 23 -17.49 -4.65 4.76
CA THR A 23 -17.15 -3.40 5.45
C THR A 23 -18.24 -2.96 6.43
N GLU A 24 -19.52 -3.17 6.09
CA GLU A 24 -20.66 -2.83 6.95
C GLU A 24 -20.74 -3.72 8.20
N ASN A 25 -20.34 -4.99 8.10
CA ASN A 25 -20.52 -5.97 9.17
C ASN A 25 -19.23 -6.26 9.95
N PHE A 26 -18.07 -5.88 9.40
CA PHE A 26 -16.79 -6.04 10.06
C PHE A 26 -16.67 -5.10 11.28
N LYS A 27 -16.07 -5.60 12.36
CA LYS A 27 -15.71 -4.80 13.53
C LYS A 27 -14.25 -4.35 13.39
N PRO A 28 -13.96 -3.14 12.89
CA PRO A 28 -12.60 -2.70 12.68
C PRO A 28 -11.88 -2.49 14.01
N ARG A 29 -10.57 -2.68 13.99
CA ARG A 29 -9.71 -2.16 15.05
C ARG A 29 -9.78 -0.65 15.03
N ILE A 30 -10.21 -0.05 16.13
CA ILE A 30 -10.24 1.39 16.32
C ILE A 30 -8.94 1.84 16.98
N GLY A 31 -8.29 2.83 16.38
CA GLY A 31 -7.06 3.44 16.89
C GLY A 31 -6.03 3.67 15.77
N PRO A 32 -5.07 4.59 15.99
CA PRO A 32 -4.02 4.82 15.02
C PRO A 32 -3.17 3.55 14.84
N PRO A 33 -2.70 3.27 13.61
CA PRO A 33 -1.68 2.24 13.42
C PRO A 33 -0.41 2.64 14.19
N TYR A 34 0.42 1.65 14.50
CA TYR A 34 1.73 1.92 15.06
C TYR A 34 2.57 2.72 14.05
N ILE A 35 3.10 3.86 14.48
CA ILE A 35 3.99 4.67 13.65
C ILE A 35 5.42 4.34 14.07
N PHE A 36 6.12 3.61 13.21
CA PHE A 36 7.54 3.30 13.40
C PHE A 36 8.36 4.59 13.45
N SER A 37 9.28 4.68 14.42
CA SER A 37 10.28 5.74 14.47
C SER A 37 11.34 5.58 13.38
N ASP A 38 12.05 6.66 13.08
CA ASP A 38 13.13 6.62 12.09
C ASP A 38 14.24 5.64 12.47
N LYS A 39 14.53 5.52 13.77
CA LYS A 39 15.50 4.55 14.30
C LYS A 39 15.07 3.10 14.04
N GLU A 40 13.79 2.80 14.21
CA GLU A 40 13.26 1.46 13.96
C GLU A 40 13.29 1.13 12.47
N LEU A 41 12.88 2.08 11.62
CA LEU A 41 12.95 1.89 10.17
C LEU A 41 14.40 1.72 9.70
N ALA A 42 15.33 2.56 10.17
CA ALA A 42 16.74 2.45 9.82
C ALA A 42 17.41 1.14 10.28
N SER A 43 16.76 0.35 11.14
CA SER A 43 17.26 -0.97 11.56
C SER A 43 17.02 -2.08 10.51
N LEU A 44 16.23 -1.81 9.47
CA LEU A 44 15.98 -2.77 8.38
C LEU A 44 17.22 -2.92 7.51
N THR A 45 17.79 -4.13 7.47
CA THR A 45 19.04 -4.44 6.76
C THR A 45 18.84 -5.25 5.48
N MET A 46 17.65 -5.81 5.29
CA MET A 46 17.22 -6.53 4.10
C MET A 46 16.73 -5.56 3.00
N PRO A 47 16.67 -5.99 1.73
CA PRO A 47 15.94 -5.26 0.69
C PRO A 47 14.47 -5.04 1.09
N VAL A 48 13.93 -3.86 0.79
CA VAL A 48 12.52 -3.49 1.09
C VAL A 48 11.84 -3.00 -0.18
N LEU A 49 10.59 -3.37 -0.39
CA LEU A 49 9.73 -2.84 -1.45
C LEU A 49 8.62 -1.97 -0.84
N LEU A 50 8.54 -0.71 -1.26
CA LEU A 50 7.35 0.12 -1.11
C LEU A 50 6.54 0.06 -2.41
N LEU A 51 5.32 -0.48 -2.32
CA LEU A 51 4.30 -0.42 -3.36
C LEU A 51 3.16 0.48 -2.89
N GLY A 52 2.71 1.41 -3.73
CA GLY A 52 1.57 2.27 -3.40
C GLY A 52 0.97 2.93 -4.63
N GLY A 53 -0.22 3.49 -4.48
CA GLY A 53 -0.97 4.07 -5.58
C GLY A 53 -0.98 5.60 -5.57
N THR A 54 -0.98 6.24 -6.75
CA THR A 54 -1.03 7.71 -6.83
C THR A 54 -2.36 8.31 -6.37
N LYS A 55 -3.41 7.49 -6.27
CA LYS A 55 -4.75 7.86 -5.81
C LYS A 55 -5.08 7.26 -4.44
N ASP A 56 -4.08 6.88 -3.65
CA ASP A 56 -4.30 6.50 -2.25
C ASP A 56 -4.95 7.67 -1.49
N VAL A 57 -6.15 7.42 -0.95
CA VAL A 57 -6.97 8.40 -0.24
C VAL A 57 -6.74 8.38 1.28
N ILE A 58 -5.98 7.41 1.78
CA ILE A 58 -5.68 7.23 3.20
C ILE A 58 -4.31 7.81 3.53
N TYR A 59 -3.32 7.57 2.68
CA TYR A 59 -1.93 7.99 2.92
C TYR A 59 -1.30 8.67 1.71
N ASN A 60 -0.44 9.66 1.99
CA ASN A 60 0.34 10.32 0.95
C ASN A 60 1.56 9.45 0.59
N ILE A 61 1.45 8.69 -0.50
CA ILE A 61 2.50 7.77 -0.94
C ILE A 61 3.83 8.47 -1.24
N ASN A 62 3.82 9.71 -1.73
CA ASN A 62 5.04 10.45 -2.05
C ASN A 62 5.79 10.86 -0.77
N GLN A 63 5.07 11.27 0.28
CA GLN A 63 5.68 11.56 1.58
C GLN A 63 6.26 10.31 2.23
N ILE A 64 5.55 9.17 2.13
CA ILE A 64 6.06 7.88 2.61
C ILE A 64 7.31 7.47 1.84
N ALA A 65 7.28 7.54 0.51
CA ALA A 65 8.43 7.22 -0.34
C ALA A 65 9.65 8.08 -0.02
N SER A 66 9.47 9.39 0.16
CA SER A 66 10.54 10.30 0.55
C SER A 66 11.14 9.89 1.89
N ARG A 67 10.30 9.75 2.93
CA ARG A 67 10.75 9.38 4.28
C ARG A 67 11.50 8.05 4.29
N LEU A 68 10.99 7.04 3.59
CA LEU A 68 11.65 5.73 3.53
C LEU A 68 12.96 5.79 2.72
N SER A 69 13.03 6.58 1.66
CA SER A 69 14.25 6.72 0.85
C SER A 69 15.39 7.35 1.63
N ASP A 70 15.07 8.26 2.56
CA ASP A 70 16.07 8.89 3.44
C ASP A 70 16.63 7.92 4.50
N LEU A 71 15.89 6.87 4.84
CA LEU A 71 16.21 5.96 5.95
C LEU A 71 16.69 4.57 5.50
N LEU A 72 16.23 4.08 4.36
CA LEU A 72 16.39 2.69 3.94
C LEU A 72 17.35 2.58 2.75
N PRO A 73 18.61 2.14 2.95
CA PRO A 73 19.61 2.10 1.87
C PRO A 73 19.33 1.06 0.79
N LYS A 74 18.43 0.09 1.05
CA LYS A 74 18.06 -0.99 0.12
C LYS A 74 16.57 -0.94 -0.26
N LEU A 75 16.03 0.27 -0.37
CA LEU A 75 14.64 0.47 -0.74
C LEU A 75 14.45 0.42 -2.27
N THR A 76 13.43 -0.32 -2.70
CA THR A 76 12.81 -0.20 -4.02
C THR A 76 11.46 0.47 -3.85
N VAL A 77 11.19 1.53 -4.61
CA VAL A 77 9.90 2.22 -4.61
C VAL A 77 9.20 1.99 -5.95
N GLN A 78 7.94 1.57 -5.90
CA GLN A 78 7.07 1.43 -7.06
C GLN A 78 5.73 2.11 -6.77
N ILE A 79 5.47 3.24 -7.43
CA ILE A 79 4.21 3.97 -7.31
C ILE A 79 3.38 3.74 -8.56
N LEU A 80 2.20 3.14 -8.39
CA LEU A 80 1.32 2.71 -9.47
C LEU A 80 0.37 3.85 -9.85
N PRO A 81 0.42 4.35 -11.10
CA PRO A 81 -0.50 5.37 -11.59
C PRO A 81 -1.96 4.92 -11.50
N GLY A 82 -2.83 5.81 -11.01
CA GLY A 82 -4.26 5.58 -10.91
C GLY A 82 -4.69 4.60 -9.81
N ALA A 83 -3.79 3.81 -9.24
CA ALA A 83 -4.13 2.89 -8.15
C ALA A 83 -4.48 3.64 -6.86
N GLY A 84 -5.43 3.09 -6.10
CA GLY A 84 -5.82 3.60 -4.78
C GLY A 84 -4.98 3.02 -3.64
N HIS A 85 -5.56 3.01 -2.45
CA HIS A 85 -5.01 2.37 -1.26
C HIS A 85 -5.01 0.83 -1.35
N ALA A 86 -6.15 0.26 -1.77
CA ALA A 86 -6.30 -1.14 -2.05
C ALA A 86 -5.70 -1.46 -3.42
N LEU A 87 -4.44 -1.88 -3.42
CA LEU A 87 -3.75 -2.28 -4.64
C LEU A 87 -4.28 -3.63 -5.13
N ILE A 88 -4.55 -3.71 -6.43
CA ILE A 88 -4.95 -4.94 -7.12
C ILE A 88 -3.93 -5.27 -8.21
N ASP A 89 -3.87 -6.53 -8.61
CA ASP A 89 -2.98 -7.02 -9.68
C ASP A 89 -1.48 -6.67 -9.47
N THR A 90 -1.02 -6.77 -8.22
CA THR A 90 0.38 -6.45 -7.84
C THR A 90 1.30 -7.66 -7.71
N VAL A 91 0.80 -8.86 -8.05
CA VAL A 91 1.53 -10.13 -7.87
C VAL A 91 2.85 -10.09 -8.63
N ASN A 92 2.85 -9.61 -9.88
CA ASN A 92 4.06 -9.57 -10.70
C ASN A 92 5.15 -8.67 -10.10
N GLN A 93 4.78 -7.52 -9.54
CA GLN A 93 5.68 -6.57 -8.91
C GLN A 93 6.31 -7.17 -7.64
N VAL A 94 5.49 -7.85 -6.83
CA VAL A 94 5.94 -8.53 -5.61
C VAL A 94 6.85 -9.70 -5.97
N THR A 95 6.45 -10.57 -6.89
CA THR A 95 7.26 -11.72 -7.32
C THR A 95 8.58 -11.25 -7.92
N ALA A 96 8.57 -10.28 -8.82
CA ALA A 96 9.80 -9.74 -9.43
C ALA A 96 10.75 -9.14 -8.38
N PHE A 97 10.24 -8.59 -7.28
CA PHE A 97 11.08 -8.14 -6.18
C PHE A 97 11.65 -9.30 -5.36
N LEU A 98 10.83 -10.30 -5.03
CA LEU A 98 11.22 -11.44 -4.20
C LEU A 98 12.16 -12.43 -4.90
N THR A 99 12.08 -12.53 -6.23
CA THR A 99 12.90 -13.47 -7.01
C THR A 99 14.16 -12.83 -7.61
N LYS A 100 14.48 -11.58 -7.28
CA LYS A 100 15.78 -10.98 -7.60
C LYS A 100 16.86 -11.69 -6.79
N VAL A 101 17.57 -12.60 -7.44
CA VAL A 101 18.82 -13.21 -6.95
C VAL A 101 19.96 -12.25 -7.17
#